data_AF-A0A1I8A812-F1
#
_entry.id   AF-A0A1I8A812-F1
#
_cell.length_a   1.000
_cell.length_b   1.000
_cell.length_c   1.000
_cell.angle_alpha   90.00
_cell.angle_beta   90.00
_cell.angle_gamma   90.00
#
_symmetry.space_group_name_H-M   'P 1'
#
loop_
_entity.id
_entity.type
_entity.pdbx_description
1 polymer ?
#
loop_
_entity_poly.entity_id
_entity_poly.type
_entity_poly.pdbx_seq_one_letter_code
_entity_poly.pdbx_strand_id
1 'polypeptide(L)'
;MRLLLSLLLLFVAGPATAILPKIGFPKVDPNRFIPEPPEIPTTNEGFQALLNDTEFVFGGQLAQPGNFPYQVFFTYYKRDGNPYICGGSLISPTHVLTAAHCTIGVVAPARIMVGATNTRQQGAPAQWRNVQSINAHPYYRDGDPSFPNDIAILGFSPPVQIGGSVGLVRILADDSQLLSAGSAIISGFGTYACESQESSGHRDRRAKKERRKTAKAKKRKRKEQKAKTAKNENNNQN
;
A
#
# COMPACT_ATOMS: atom_id res chain seq x y z
N MET A 1 49.30 -13.47 -68.99
CA MET A 1 48.86 -14.88 -68.98
C MET A 1 48.72 -15.27 -67.50
N ARG A 2 47.56 -15.26 -66.83
CA ARG A 2 46.27 -15.99 -66.95
C ARG A 2 45.17 -15.09 -66.27
N LEU A 3 44.02 -14.70 -66.86
CA LEU A 3 42.70 -15.41 -66.95
C LEU A 3 42.33 -16.16 -65.64
N LEU A 4 41.16 -16.11 -64.98
CA LEU A 4 39.78 -15.65 -65.23
C LEU A 4 38.98 -15.66 -63.89
N LEU A 5 37.93 -14.83 -63.82
CA LEU A 5 36.60 -14.99 -63.16
C LEU A 5 36.38 -15.95 -61.97
N SER A 6 35.79 -15.45 -60.89
CA SER A 6 34.52 -16.00 -60.36
C SER A 6 33.81 -15.00 -59.42
N LEU A 7 32.57 -14.69 -59.79
CA LEU A 7 31.58 -13.92 -59.04
C LEU A 7 30.80 -14.89 -58.14
N LEU A 8 30.68 -14.62 -56.85
CA LEU A 8 29.54 -15.11 -56.07
C LEU A 8 29.12 -14.07 -55.02
N LEU A 9 28.02 -13.41 -55.31
CA LEU A 9 27.21 -12.63 -54.37
C LEU A 9 26.52 -13.58 -53.38
N LEU A 10 26.62 -13.30 -52.09
CA LEU A 10 25.60 -13.68 -51.10
C LEU A 10 25.55 -12.61 -50.00
N PHE A 11 24.57 -11.71 -50.15
CA PHE A 11 24.03 -10.87 -49.09
C PHE A 11 23.33 -11.77 -48.05
N VAL A 12 23.66 -11.64 -46.76
CA VAL A 12 22.64 -11.68 -45.68
C VAL A 12 23.04 -10.75 -44.54
N ALA A 13 22.33 -9.61 -44.50
CA ALA A 13 21.78 -8.88 -43.36
C ALA A 13 22.51 -8.86 -42.00
N GLY A 14 23.02 -7.66 -41.66
CA GLY A 14 22.44 -6.82 -40.60
C GLY A 14 22.79 -7.12 -39.13
N PRO A 15 23.12 -6.10 -38.32
CA PRO A 15 23.43 -6.29 -36.91
C PRO A 15 22.19 -6.72 -36.14
N ALA A 16 22.35 -7.67 -35.22
CA ALA A 16 21.31 -8.09 -34.29
C ALA A 16 20.89 -6.92 -33.38
N THR A 17 19.94 -6.10 -33.83
CA THR A 17 19.17 -5.23 -32.96
C THR A 17 18.28 -6.11 -32.11
N ALA A 18 18.64 -6.26 -30.83
CA ALA A 18 17.77 -6.84 -29.82
C ALA A 18 16.42 -6.12 -29.85
N ILE A 19 15.38 -6.83 -30.26
CA ILE A 19 14.00 -6.35 -30.20
C ILE A 19 13.62 -6.34 -28.72
N LEU A 20 13.73 -5.18 -28.07
CA LEU A 20 13.01 -4.93 -26.82
C LEU A 20 11.52 -5.17 -27.12
N PRO A 21 10.79 -5.96 -26.32
CA PRO A 21 9.35 -6.03 -26.47
C PRO A 21 8.83 -4.61 -26.27
N LYS A 22 8.23 -4.04 -27.31
CA LYS A 22 7.43 -2.82 -27.18
C LYS A 22 6.27 -3.17 -26.26
N ILE A 23 6.48 -3.05 -24.95
CA ILE A 23 5.41 -2.94 -23.97
C ILE A 23 4.80 -1.57 -24.24
N GLY A 24 3.95 -1.50 -25.26
CA GLY A 24 3.21 -0.29 -25.60
C GLY A 24 2.32 0.02 -24.42
N PHE A 25 2.56 1.16 -23.76
CA PHE A 25 1.60 1.72 -22.83
C PHE A 25 0.23 1.79 -23.54
N PRO A 26 -0.85 1.31 -22.90
CA PRO A 26 -2.18 1.38 -23.51
C PRO A 26 -2.51 2.84 -23.82
N LYS A 27 -3.02 3.11 -25.02
CA LYS A 27 -3.51 4.44 -25.39
C LYS A 27 -4.72 4.75 -24.49
N VAL A 28 -4.53 5.66 -23.54
CA VAL A 28 -5.58 6.13 -22.64
C VAL A 28 -6.36 7.25 -23.34
N ASP A 29 -7.70 7.18 -23.30
CA ASP A 29 -8.58 8.20 -23.87
C ASP A 29 -8.45 9.54 -23.12
N PRO A 30 -8.02 10.63 -23.80
CA PRO A 30 -7.87 11.95 -23.23
C PRO A 30 -9.20 12.71 -23.02
N ASN A 31 -10.37 12.06 -23.07
CA ASN A 31 -11.66 12.68 -22.70
C ASN A 31 -12.40 11.96 -21.55
N ARG A 32 -11.78 10.97 -20.90
CA ARG A 32 -12.36 10.29 -19.74
C ARG A 32 -12.41 11.19 -18.48
N PHE A 33 -13.62 11.36 -17.94
CA PHE A 33 -14.02 12.20 -16.79
C PHE A 33 -13.13 12.06 -15.55
N ILE A 34 -12.69 13.19 -14.99
CA ILE A 34 -12.13 13.30 -13.64
C ILE A 34 -13.27 13.88 -12.78
N PRO A 35 -13.80 13.17 -11.77
CA PRO A 35 -14.81 13.74 -10.89
C PRO A 35 -14.21 14.93 -10.13
N GLU A 36 -14.99 16.01 -9.98
CA GLU A 36 -14.56 17.16 -9.19
C GLU A 36 -14.32 16.76 -7.72
N PRO A 37 -13.33 17.38 -7.05
CA PRO A 37 -13.11 17.16 -5.62
C PRO A 37 -14.37 17.48 -4.82
N PRO A 38 -14.77 16.66 -3.84
CA PRO A 38 -15.81 17.06 -2.90
C PRO A 38 -15.34 18.28 -2.09
N GLU A 39 -16.26 19.21 -1.82
CA GLU A 39 -15.99 20.38 -0.98
C GLU A 39 -15.63 19.95 0.45
N ILE A 40 -14.50 20.45 0.96
CA ILE A 40 -14.02 20.15 2.32
C ILE A 40 -14.63 21.17 3.29
N PRO A 41 -15.31 20.75 4.39
CA PRO A 41 -15.81 21.65 5.41
C PRO A 41 -14.66 22.37 6.10
N THR A 42 -14.69 23.71 6.09
CA THR A 42 -13.62 24.57 6.63
C THR A 42 -13.81 24.93 8.11
N THR A 43 -14.86 24.42 8.76
CA THR A 43 -15.21 24.78 10.15
C THR A 43 -14.79 23.70 11.14
N ASN A 44 -14.20 24.12 12.26
CA ASN A 44 -13.75 23.25 13.37
C ASN A 44 -14.87 22.35 13.94
N GLU A 45 -16.13 22.75 13.83
CA GLU A 45 -17.30 22.00 14.33
C GLU A 45 -17.66 20.81 13.43
N GLY A 46 -17.43 20.92 12.11
CA GLY A 46 -17.57 19.81 11.16
C GLY A 46 -16.45 18.77 11.27
N PHE A 47 -15.27 19.20 11.73
CA PHE A 47 -14.09 18.36 11.90
C PHE A 47 -14.20 17.42 13.11
N GLN A 48 -14.83 17.86 14.20
CA GLN A 48 -14.99 17.07 15.44
C GLN A 48 -16.07 15.98 15.35
N ALA A 49 -17.03 16.10 14.44
CA ALA A 49 -18.06 15.08 14.20
C ALA A 49 -17.55 13.86 13.41
N LEU A 50 -16.37 13.96 12.77
CA LEU A 50 -15.78 12.93 11.91
C LEU A 50 -14.78 12.00 12.64
N LEU A 51 -14.41 12.32 13.88
CA LEU A 51 -13.37 11.60 14.64
C LEU A 51 -13.79 10.23 15.20
N ASN A 52 -15.03 9.80 14.97
CA ASN A 52 -15.53 8.48 15.40
C ASN A 52 -15.49 7.41 14.29
N ASP A 53 -15.30 7.81 13.03
CA ASP A 53 -15.01 6.88 11.96
C ASP A 53 -13.50 6.83 11.78
N THR A 54 -12.95 5.62 11.69
CA THR A 54 -11.52 5.39 11.52
C THR A 54 -11.06 6.10 10.26
N GLU A 55 -10.48 7.27 10.46
CA GLU A 55 -10.05 8.13 9.39
C GLU A 55 -8.78 7.47 8.81
N PHE A 56 -8.80 7.19 7.50
CA PHE A 56 -7.71 6.47 6.83
C PHE A 56 -6.60 7.46 6.43
N VAL A 57 -7.01 8.58 5.82
CA VAL A 57 -6.15 9.70 5.42
C VAL A 57 -6.38 10.87 6.38
N PHE A 58 -5.31 11.48 6.91
CA PHE A 58 -5.39 12.58 7.88
C PHE A 58 -6.11 13.81 7.31
N GLY A 59 -7.00 14.40 8.10
CA GLY A 59 -7.97 15.42 7.70
C GLY A 59 -9.03 14.93 6.71
N GLY A 60 -9.15 13.62 6.49
CA GLY A 60 -9.91 13.02 5.40
C GLY A 60 -11.35 12.68 5.77
N GLN A 61 -12.16 12.41 4.73
CA GLN A 61 -13.52 11.91 4.88
C GLN A 61 -13.67 10.55 4.22
N LEU A 62 -14.66 9.78 4.68
CA LEU A 62 -14.99 8.51 4.05
C LEU A 62 -15.43 8.73 2.61
N ALA A 63 -14.69 8.16 1.67
CA ALA A 63 -15.07 8.18 0.26
C ALA A 63 -16.31 7.31 0.02
N GLN A 64 -17.22 7.78 -0.82
CA GLN A 64 -18.33 6.95 -1.31
C GLN A 64 -17.84 6.00 -2.42
N PRO A 65 -18.49 4.84 -2.61
CA PRO A 65 -18.21 3.98 -3.75
C PRO A 65 -18.30 4.74 -5.07
N GLY A 66 -17.22 4.74 -5.85
CA GLY A 66 -17.16 5.43 -7.15
C GLY A 66 -16.52 6.83 -7.13
N ASN A 67 -16.27 7.44 -5.96
CA ASN A 67 -15.55 8.73 -5.90
C ASN A 67 -14.14 8.64 -6.52
N PHE A 68 -13.45 7.54 -6.26
CA PHE A 68 -12.10 7.26 -6.77
C PHE A 68 -12.10 5.91 -7.47
N PRO A 69 -12.66 5.82 -8.69
CA PRO A 69 -12.94 4.54 -9.33
C PRO A 69 -11.66 3.80 -9.77
N TYR A 70 -10.53 4.51 -9.83
CA TYR A 70 -9.19 3.99 -10.08
C TYR A 70 -8.42 3.58 -8.84
N GLN A 71 -8.97 3.79 -7.63
CA GLN A 71 -8.30 3.42 -6.39
C GLN A 71 -8.10 1.91 -6.30
N VAL A 72 -6.85 1.50 -6.10
CA VAL A 72 -6.48 0.10 -5.86
C VAL A 72 -6.09 -0.08 -4.41
N PHE A 73 -6.57 -1.17 -3.81
CA PHE A 73 -6.02 -1.75 -2.60
C PHE A 73 -5.07 -2.88 -2.99
N PHE A 74 -3.79 -2.79 -2.63
CA PHE A 74 -2.79 -3.81 -2.88
C PHE A 74 -2.35 -4.44 -1.56
N THR A 75 -2.46 -5.77 -1.44
CA THR A 75 -2.07 -6.51 -0.24
C THR A 75 -1.23 -7.74 -0.56
N TYR A 76 -0.28 -8.04 0.30
CA TYR A 76 0.65 -9.15 0.17
C TYR A 76 1.27 -9.47 1.54
N TYR A 77 2.08 -10.53 1.60
CA TYR A 77 2.89 -10.84 2.77
C TYR A 77 4.37 -10.57 2.50
N LYS A 78 5.10 -10.12 3.51
CA LYS A 78 6.57 -10.07 3.47
C LYS A 78 7.16 -11.37 4.02
N ARG A 79 8.48 -11.55 3.85
CA ARG A 79 9.22 -12.75 4.31
C ARG A 79 9.14 -12.98 5.82
N ASP A 80 8.87 -11.94 6.60
CA ASP A 80 8.65 -12.01 8.05
C ASP A 80 7.26 -12.53 8.42
N GLY A 81 6.41 -12.84 7.43
CA GLY A 81 5.05 -13.32 7.61
C GLY A 81 4.04 -12.22 7.93
N ASN A 82 4.46 -10.95 7.97
CA ASN A 82 3.54 -9.85 8.25
C ASN A 82 2.77 -9.44 7.00
N PRO A 83 1.45 -9.18 7.12
CA PRO A 83 0.68 -8.61 6.04
C PRO A 83 1.14 -7.18 5.78
N TYR A 84 1.20 -6.81 4.52
CA TYR A 84 1.53 -5.46 4.07
C TYR A 84 0.42 -4.95 3.15
N ILE A 85 0.21 -3.64 3.19
CA ILE A 85 -0.83 -2.95 2.43
C ILE A 85 -0.19 -1.74 1.75
N CYS A 86 -0.53 -1.56 0.48
CA CYS A 86 -0.20 -0.38 -0.30
C CYS A 86 -1.41 0.06 -1.13
N GLY A 87 -1.32 1.27 -1.66
CA GLY A 87 -2.25 1.77 -2.67
C GLY A 87 -1.75 1.52 -4.08
N GLY A 88 -2.57 1.93 -5.05
CA GLY A 88 -2.19 2.03 -6.45
C GLY A 88 -3.31 2.69 -7.25
N SER A 89 -3.03 2.94 -8.53
CA SER A 89 -4.00 3.46 -9.48
C SER A 89 -4.18 2.48 -10.63
N LEU A 90 -5.43 2.16 -10.95
CA LEU A 90 -5.76 1.30 -12.08
C LEU A 90 -5.55 2.06 -13.39
N ILE A 91 -4.57 1.64 -14.20
CA ILE A 91 -4.21 2.32 -15.46
C ILE A 91 -4.70 1.55 -16.70
N SER A 92 -5.03 0.27 -16.54
CA SER A 92 -5.70 -0.55 -17.55
C SER A 92 -6.51 -1.65 -16.87
N PRO A 93 -7.37 -2.39 -17.59
CA PRO A 93 -8.10 -3.52 -17.01
C PRO A 93 -7.21 -4.63 -16.44
N THR A 94 -5.89 -4.62 -16.68
CA THR A 94 -4.94 -5.67 -16.26
C THR A 94 -3.69 -5.12 -15.56
N HIS A 95 -3.59 -3.80 -15.37
CA HIS A 95 -2.38 -3.17 -14.83
C HIS A 95 -2.67 -2.10 -13.78
N VAL A 96 -1.89 -2.11 -12.71
CA VAL A 96 -1.88 -1.11 -11.63
C VAL A 96 -0.55 -0.37 -11.63
N LEU A 97 -0.61 0.96 -11.55
CA LEU A 97 0.52 1.81 -11.21
C LEU A 97 0.63 1.93 -9.68
N THR A 98 1.81 1.69 -9.13
CA THR A 98 2.08 1.82 -7.69
C THR A 98 3.52 2.30 -7.47
N ALA A 99 3.93 2.44 -6.22
CA ALA A 99 5.31 2.79 -5.86
C ALA A 99 6.22 1.55 -5.92
N ALA A 100 7.50 1.74 -6.27
CA ALA A 100 8.47 0.65 -6.29
C ALA A 100 8.74 0.09 -4.89
N HIS A 101 8.79 0.94 -3.86
CA HIS A 101 9.01 0.50 -2.49
C HIS A 101 7.91 -0.46 -1.99
N CYS A 102 6.67 -0.32 -2.51
CA CYS A 102 5.56 -1.22 -2.23
C CYS A 102 5.76 -2.63 -2.80
N THR A 103 6.75 -2.82 -3.67
CA THR A 103 7.00 -4.10 -4.34
C THR A 103 8.19 -4.86 -3.76
N ILE A 104 8.94 -4.24 -2.86
CA ILE A 104 10.13 -4.85 -2.26
C ILE A 104 9.73 -5.91 -1.24
N GLY A 105 10.32 -7.10 -1.40
CA GLY A 105 10.12 -8.22 -0.49
C GLY A 105 8.73 -8.83 -0.56
N VAL A 106 7.95 -8.57 -1.62
CA VAL A 106 6.64 -9.20 -1.84
C VAL A 106 6.80 -10.71 -1.93
N VAL A 107 6.03 -11.43 -1.11
CA VAL A 107 5.87 -12.88 -1.14
C VAL A 107 4.45 -13.20 -1.56
N ALA A 108 4.29 -14.16 -2.47
CA ALA A 108 2.99 -14.63 -2.89
C ALA A 108 2.25 -15.34 -1.73
N PRO A 109 0.91 -15.23 -1.64
CA PRO A 109 0.03 -14.55 -2.59
C PRO A 109 0.06 -13.03 -2.44
N ALA A 110 0.05 -12.35 -3.59
CA ALA A 110 -0.10 -10.90 -3.71
C ALA A 110 -1.39 -10.61 -4.49
N ARG A 111 -2.25 -9.72 -3.97
CA ARG A 111 -3.59 -9.49 -4.51
C ARG A 111 -3.90 -8.00 -4.58
N ILE A 112 -4.65 -7.63 -5.61
CA ILE A 112 -5.26 -6.30 -5.74
C ILE A 112 -6.78 -6.39 -5.61
N MET A 113 -7.39 -5.34 -5.10
CA MET A 113 -8.83 -5.11 -5.10
C MET A 113 -9.15 -3.73 -5.68
N VAL A 114 -10.20 -3.67 -6.51
CA VAL A 114 -10.80 -2.42 -7.02
C VAL A 114 -12.31 -2.42 -6.78
N GLY A 115 -12.92 -1.23 -6.85
CA GLY A 115 -14.37 -1.07 -6.86
C GLY A 115 -15.05 -1.03 -5.49
N ALA A 116 -14.29 -1.04 -4.40
CA ALA A 116 -14.82 -1.02 -3.03
C ALA A 116 -14.05 -0.08 -2.12
N THR A 117 -14.76 0.50 -1.15
CA THR A 117 -14.21 1.39 -0.11
C THR A 117 -13.94 0.64 1.20
N ASN A 118 -14.44 -0.59 1.34
CA ASN A 118 -14.17 -1.49 2.45
C ASN A 118 -13.20 -2.60 2.02
N THR A 119 -12.01 -2.65 2.61
CA THR A 119 -10.94 -3.61 2.28
C THR A 119 -11.29 -5.08 2.59
N ARG A 120 -12.36 -5.32 3.33
CA ARG A 120 -12.85 -6.68 3.65
C ARG A 120 -13.98 -7.13 2.72
N GLN A 121 -14.48 -6.27 1.85
CA GLN A 121 -15.62 -6.56 1.01
C GLN A 121 -15.33 -7.74 0.06
N GLN A 122 -16.24 -8.71 0.10
CA GLN A 122 -16.26 -9.85 -0.81
C GLN A 122 -17.43 -9.70 -1.79
N GLY A 123 -17.22 -10.14 -3.03
CA GLY A 123 -18.23 -10.02 -4.08
C GLY A 123 -18.43 -8.59 -4.58
N ALA A 124 -19.34 -8.44 -5.55
CA ALA A 124 -19.56 -7.17 -6.23
C ALA A 124 -19.96 -6.03 -5.26
N PRO A 125 -19.57 -4.77 -5.55
CA PRO A 125 -18.70 -4.34 -6.65
C PRO A 125 -17.19 -4.62 -6.48
N ALA A 126 -16.74 -5.21 -5.36
CA ALA A 126 -15.33 -5.51 -5.15
C ALA A 126 -14.82 -6.57 -6.14
N GLN A 127 -13.69 -6.30 -6.78
CA GLN A 127 -13.05 -7.22 -7.71
C GLN A 127 -11.61 -7.53 -7.26
N TRP A 128 -11.40 -8.73 -6.76
CA TRP A 128 -10.08 -9.23 -6.35
C TRP A 128 -9.36 -9.90 -7.52
N ARG A 129 -8.06 -9.63 -7.68
CA ARG A 129 -7.18 -10.29 -8.66
C ARG A 129 -5.85 -10.67 -8.02
N ASN A 130 -5.28 -11.78 -8.48
CA ASN A 130 -3.93 -12.16 -8.09
C ASN A 130 -2.92 -11.44 -8.98
N VAL A 131 -1.90 -10.85 -8.35
CA VAL A 131 -0.77 -10.25 -9.06
C VAL A 131 0.05 -11.37 -9.69
N GLN A 132 0.40 -11.21 -10.96
CA GLN A 132 1.16 -12.18 -11.75
C GLN A 132 2.54 -11.65 -12.13
N SER A 133 2.71 -10.33 -12.23
CA SER A 133 3.99 -9.71 -12.52
C SER A 133 4.16 -8.41 -11.74
N ILE A 134 5.41 -8.12 -11.42
CA ILE A 134 5.83 -6.92 -10.70
C ILE A 134 7.01 -6.36 -11.48
N ASN A 135 6.85 -5.15 -12.01
CA ASN A 135 7.89 -4.45 -12.77
C ASN A 135 8.20 -3.14 -12.06
N ALA A 136 9.15 -3.16 -11.13
CA ALA A 136 9.68 -1.95 -10.53
C ALA A 136 10.62 -1.24 -11.51
N HIS A 137 10.71 0.08 -11.40
CA HIS A 137 11.63 0.85 -12.23
C HIS A 137 13.08 0.36 -12.03
N PRO A 138 13.85 0.10 -13.11
CA PRO A 138 15.18 -0.51 -13.01
C PRO A 138 16.21 0.37 -12.26
N TYR A 139 15.92 1.66 -12.11
CA TYR A 139 16.75 2.61 -11.36
C TYR A 139 16.18 2.98 -9.98
N TYR A 140 15.18 2.25 -9.48
CA TYR A 140 14.79 2.34 -8.08
C TYR A 140 15.89 1.76 -7.18
N ARG A 141 16.19 2.44 -6.08
CA ARG A 141 17.23 2.02 -5.12
C ARG A 141 16.62 1.85 -3.74
N ASP A 142 16.47 0.60 -3.32
CA ASP A 142 15.99 0.29 -1.99
C ASP A 142 16.99 0.74 -0.90
N GLY A 143 16.48 1.32 0.18
CA GLY A 143 17.29 1.89 1.26
C GLY A 143 17.90 3.27 0.99
N ASP A 144 17.71 3.84 -0.21
CA ASP A 144 18.04 5.24 -0.49
C ASP A 144 16.93 6.15 0.06
N PRO A 145 17.21 7.08 0.99
CA PRO A 145 16.20 7.94 1.60
C PRO A 145 15.57 8.94 0.62
N SER A 146 16.14 9.12 -0.58
CA SER A 146 15.59 9.99 -1.62
C SER A 146 14.50 9.32 -2.47
N PHE A 147 14.28 8.00 -2.31
CA PHE A 147 13.30 7.22 -3.08
C PHE A 147 13.36 7.49 -4.60
N PRO A 148 14.55 7.38 -5.23
CA PRO A 148 14.69 7.73 -6.64
C PRO A 148 13.89 6.76 -7.51
N ASN A 149 13.11 7.29 -8.46
CA ASN A 149 12.29 6.48 -9.38
C ASN A 149 11.35 5.49 -8.68
N ASP A 150 10.68 5.93 -7.61
CA ASP A 150 9.77 5.11 -6.81
C ASP A 150 8.44 4.82 -7.55
N ILE A 151 8.53 4.04 -8.62
CA ILE A 151 7.42 3.70 -9.51
C ILE A 151 7.51 2.24 -9.96
N ALA A 152 6.36 1.57 -9.98
CA ALA A 152 6.24 0.18 -10.42
C ALA A 152 4.89 -0.10 -11.08
N ILE A 153 4.88 -1.12 -11.94
CA ILE A 153 3.67 -1.64 -12.57
C ILE A 153 3.41 -3.07 -12.09
N LEU A 154 2.22 -3.30 -11.55
CA LEU A 154 1.71 -4.64 -11.25
C LEU A 154 0.87 -5.12 -12.42
N GLY A 155 1.16 -6.31 -12.95
CA GLY A 155 0.29 -7.02 -13.89
C GLY A 155 -0.53 -8.08 -13.18
N PHE A 156 -1.80 -8.22 -13.57
CA PHE A 156 -2.72 -9.20 -12.97
C PHE A 156 -3.68 -9.77 -14.01
N SER A 157 -4.26 -10.93 -13.69
CA SER A 157 -5.26 -11.62 -14.52
C SER A 157 -6.25 -12.38 -13.62
N PRO A 158 -7.52 -12.54 -14.01
CA PRO A 158 -8.17 -12.00 -15.21
C PRO A 158 -8.33 -10.47 -15.20
N PRO A 159 -8.70 -9.83 -16.33
CA PRO A 159 -9.00 -8.39 -16.34
C PRO A 159 -10.12 -8.01 -15.35
N VAL A 160 -10.09 -6.79 -14.83
CA VAL A 160 -11.23 -6.22 -14.09
C VAL A 160 -12.29 -5.72 -15.05
N GLN A 161 -13.55 -5.85 -14.64
CA GLN A 161 -14.69 -5.30 -15.36
C GLN A 161 -14.81 -3.82 -15.03
N ILE A 162 -14.73 -2.97 -16.04
CA ILE A 162 -14.83 -1.52 -15.91
C ILE A 162 -16.31 -1.11 -15.90
N GLY A 163 -16.67 -0.15 -15.06
CA GLY A 163 -18.04 0.33 -14.86
C GLY A 163 -18.40 0.49 -13.39
N GLY A 164 -19.47 1.24 -13.10
CA GLY A 164 -19.90 1.52 -11.73
C GLY A 164 -18.78 2.20 -10.93
N SER A 165 -18.31 1.54 -9.88
CA SER A 165 -17.24 2.02 -9.00
C SER A 165 -15.81 1.66 -9.47
N VAL A 166 -15.64 1.09 -10.67
CA VAL A 166 -14.33 0.72 -11.23
C VAL A 166 -14.06 1.51 -12.52
N GLY A 167 -12.93 2.20 -12.55
CA GLY A 167 -12.52 3.09 -13.63
C GLY A 167 -11.01 3.22 -13.74
N LEU A 168 -10.53 3.73 -14.87
CA LEU A 168 -9.11 3.91 -15.13
C LEU A 168 -8.71 5.35 -14.81
N VAL A 169 -7.54 5.54 -14.19
CA VAL A 169 -6.92 6.86 -14.08
C VAL A 169 -6.32 7.25 -15.42
N ARG A 170 -6.22 8.55 -15.68
CA ARG A 170 -5.50 9.07 -16.83
C ARG A 170 -4.07 9.43 -16.47
N ILE A 171 -3.14 9.04 -17.34
CA ILE A 171 -1.77 9.55 -17.33
C ILE A 171 -1.68 10.64 -18.40
N LEU A 172 -1.30 11.85 -17.99
CA LEU A 172 -1.06 12.98 -18.89
C LEU A 172 0.41 13.02 -19.30
N ALA A 173 0.67 13.26 -20.58
CA ALA A 173 2.03 13.52 -21.07
C ALA A 173 2.49 14.96 -20.77
N ASP A 174 1.54 15.89 -20.73
CA ASP A 174 1.74 17.28 -20.29
C ASP A 174 0.84 17.52 -19.07
N ASP A 175 1.47 17.70 -17.92
CA ASP A 175 0.85 17.94 -16.62
C ASP A 175 1.02 19.39 -16.14
N SER A 176 1.52 20.30 -16.99
CA SER A 176 1.79 21.69 -16.64
C SER A 176 0.58 22.40 -16.01
N GLN A 177 -0.61 22.16 -16.55
CA GLN A 177 -1.85 22.70 -16.01
C GLN A 177 -2.18 22.13 -14.63
N LEU A 178 -2.00 20.82 -14.41
CA LEU A 178 -2.23 20.20 -13.10
C LEU A 178 -1.25 20.73 -12.05
N LEU A 179 0.03 20.86 -12.43
CA LEU A 179 1.06 21.42 -11.56
C LEU A 179 0.77 22.88 -11.22
N SER A 180 0.21 23.65 -12.16
CA SER A 180 -0.18 25.05 -11.94
C SER A 180 -1.39 25.22 -11.02
N ALA A 181 -2.26 24.20 -10.93
CA ALA A 181 -3.47 24.26 -10.09
C ALA A 181 -3.15 24.30 -8.58
N GLY A 182 -1.96 23.82 -8.17
CA GLY A 182 -1.48 23.94 -6.79
C GLY A 182 -2.24 23.11 -5.74
N SER A 183 -3.18 22.26 -6.16
CA SER A 183 -3.97 21.39 -5.26
C SER A 183 -4.11 19.99 -5.85
N ALA A 184 -4.15 18.97 -4.99
CA ALA A 184 -4.34 17.58 -5.38
C ALA A 184 -5.24 16.84 -4.36
N ILE A 185 -5.88 15.78 -4.80
CA ILE A 185 -6.66 14.89 -3.93
C ILE A 185 -5.83 13.65 -3.60
N ILE A 186 -5.82 13.26 -2.34
CA ILE A 186 -5.21 12.02 -1.87
C ILE A 186 -6.32 11.10 -1.35
N SER A 187 -6.33 9.87 -1.83
CA SER A 187 -7.25 8.81 -1.38
C SER A 187 -6.45 7.56 -1.00
N GLY A 188 -6.96 6.77 -0.05
CA GLY A 188 -6.29 5.53 0.36
C GLY A 188 -6.95 4.81 1.52
N PHE A 189 -6.42 3.63 1.81
CA PHE A 189 -6.86 2.74 2.90
C PHE A 189 -5.83 2.65 4.05
N GLY A 190 -4.78 3.48 4.00
CA GLY A 190 -3.78 3.52 5.06
C GLY A 190 -4.42 3.93 6.38
N THR A 191 -3.85 3.54 7.51
CA THR A 191 -4.17 4.17 8.79
C THR A 191 -3.17 5.29 9.01
N TYR A 192 -3.62 6.52 9.22
CA TYR A 192 -2.72 7.50 9.81
C TYR A 192 -2.58 7.17 11.31
N ALA A 193 -1.35 7.13 11.79
CA ALA A 193 -1.08 7.32 13.20
C ALA A 193 -0.46 8.71 13.31
N CYS A 194 -1.22 9.68 13.80
CA CYS A 194 -0.60 10.87 14.36
C CYS A 194 0.05 10.39 15.65
N GLU A 195 1.32 10.00 15.59
CA GLU A 195 2.09 9.85 16.82
C GLU A 195 2.26 11.26 17.35
N SER A 196 1.35 11.68 18.23
CA SER A 196 1.55 12.90 19.00
C SER A 196 2.92 12.74 19.65
N GLN A 197 3.84 13.67 19.36
CA GLN A 197 5.07 13.77 20.10
C GLN A 197 4.77 14.28 21.52
N GLU A 198 4.02 13.51 22.30
CA GLU A 198 4.00 13.59 23.76
C GLU A 198 4.84 12.46 24.33
N SER A 199 6.17 12.57 24.23
CA SER A 199 7.10 11.90 25.15
C SER A 199 6.82 10.40 25.41
N SER A 200 6.70 9.61 24.34
CA SER A 200 6.50 8.15 24.42
C SER A 200 7.57 7.41 25.25
N GLY A 201 8.70 8.06 25.56
CA GLY A 201 9.73 7.52 26.46
C GLY A 201 9.42 7.57 27.97
N HIS A 202 8.56 8.46 28.46
CA HIS A 202 8.45 8.71 29.92
C HIS A 202 7.23 8.03 30.57
N ARG A 203 6.07 8.02 29.90
CA ARG A 203 4.85 7.40 30.43
C ARG A 203 4.93 5.87 30.45
N ASP A 204 5.51 5.27 29.41
CA ASP A 204 5.61 3.80 29.33
C ASP A 204 6.62 3.24 30.36
N ARG A 205 7.70 3.97 30.64
CA ARG A 205 8.62 3.64 31.73
C ARG A 205 7.94 3.73 33.10
N ARG A 206 7.09 4.75 33.33
CA ARG A 206 6.33 4.90 34.58
C ARG A 206 5.30 3.79 34.75
N ALA A 207 4.53 3.47 33.71
CA ALA A 207 3.55 2.38 33.73
C ALA A 207 4.21 1.01 33.94
N LYS A 208 5.34 0.74 33.28
CA LYS A 208 6.12 -0.50 33.47
C LYS A 208 6.75 -0.60 34.86
N LYS A 209 7.19 0.53 35.43
CA LYS A 209 7.73 0.59 36.81
C LYS A 209 6.65 0.34 37.84
N GLU A 210 5.46 0.93 37.69
CA GLU A 210 4.33 0.69 38.59
C GLU A 210 3.83 -0.76 38.51
N ARG A 211 3.67 -1.33 37.30
CA ARG A 211 3.31 -2.76 37.12
C ARG A 211 4.30 -3.70 37.82
N ARG A 212 5.62 -3.40 37.75
CA ARG A 212 6.67 -4.17 38.45
C ARG A 212 6.58 -4.05 39.97
N LYS A 213 6.25 -2.87 40.51
CA LYS A 213 6.05 -2.67 41.95
C LYS A 213 4.84 -3.47 42.45
N THR A 214 3.72 -3.40 41.75
CA THR A 214 2.49 -4.12 42.11
C THR A 214 2.69 -5.64 42.07
N ALA A 215 3.40 -6.15 41.06
CA ALA A 215 3.74 -7.57 40.97
C ALA A 215 4.64 -8.04 42.13
N LYS A 216 5.64 -7.25 42.53
CA LYS A 216 6.50 -7.55 43.68
C LYS A 216 5.72 -7.55 45.00
N ALA A 217 4.83 -6.57 45.20
CA ALA A 217 3.98 -6.50 46.39
C ALA A 217 3.04 -7.71 46.49
N LYS A 218 2.41 -8.12 45.38
CA LYS A 218 1.54 -9.30 45.32
C LYS A 218 2.30 -10.60 45.62
N LYS A 219 3.55 -10.72 45.17
CA LYS A 219 4.41 -11.87 45.46
C LYS A 219 4.83 -11.95 46.94
N ARG A 220 5.12 -10.82 47.59
CA ARG A 220 5.40 -10.75 49.03
C ARG A 220 4.19 -11.18 49.87
N LYS A 221 3.00 -10.61 49.59
CA LYS A 221 1.76 -10.98 50.30
C LYS A 221 1.45 -12.47 50.18
N ARG A 222 1.62 -13.07 49.00
CA ARG A 222 1.45 -14.53 48.82
C ARG A 222 2.45 -15.36 49.64
N LYS A 223 3.69 -14.90 49.78
CA LYS A 223 4.71 -15.62 50.58
C LYS A 223 4.41 -15.54 52.08
N GLU A 224 3.99 -14.37 52.56
CA GLU A 224 3.56 -14.17 53.95
C GLU A 224 2.32 -15.01 54.29
N GLN A 225 1.35 -15.08 53.37
CA GLN A 225 0.13 -15.88 53.58
C GLN A 225 0.45 -17.38 53.63
N LYS A 226 1.33 -17.88 52.74
CA LYS A 226 1.82 -19.27 52.80
C LYS A 226 2.58 -19.57 54.10
N ALA A 227 3.40 -18.64 54.59
CA ALA A 227 4.12 -18.81 55.85
C ALA A 227 3.18 -18.85 57.07
N LYS A 228 2.08 -18.08 57.05
CA LYS A 228 1.05 -18.13 58.09
C LYS A 228 0.25 -19.44 58.06
N THR A 229 -0.07 -19.96 56.87
CA THR A 229 -0.74 -21.26 56.73
C THR A 229 0.12 -22.40 57.26
N ALA A 230 1.41 -22.44 56.88
CA ALA A 230 2.34 -23.46 57.37
C ALA A 230 2.57 -23.41 58.90
N LYS A 231 2.52 -22.20 59.50
CA LYS A 231 2.64 -22.05 60.96
C LYS A 231 1.39 -22.52 61.71
N ASN A 232 0.20 -22.34 61.13
CA ASN A 232 -1.05 -22.86 61.70
C ASN A 232 -1.15 -24.38 61.58
N GLU A 233 -0.64 -24.98 60.51
CA GLU A 233 -0.61 -26.44 60.33
C GLU A 233 0.30 -27.11 61.38
N ASN A 234 1.46 -26.53 61.70
CA ASN A 234 2.34 -27.05 62.76
C ASN A 234 1.79 -26.88 64.18
N ASN A 235 0.93 -25.90 64.43
CA ASN A 235 0.31 -25.70 65.75
C ASN A 235 -0.90 -26.61 66.00
N ASN A 236 -1.40 -27.30 64.97
CA ASN A 236 -2.57 -28.21 65.06
C ASN A 236 -2.16 -29.69 65.16
N GLN A 237 -0.86 -29.97 65.29
CA GLN A 237 -0.28 -31.32 65.42
C GLN A 237 0.39 -31.55 66.79
N ASN A 238 0.23 -30.64 67.75
CA ASN A 238 0.63 -30.78 69.16
C ASN A 238 -0.59 -30.73 70.07
#